data_AF-R2T4M7-F1
#
_entry.id   AF-R2T4M7-F1
#
_cell.length_a   1.000
_cell.length_b   1.000
_cell.length_c   1.000
_cell.angle_alpha   90.00
_cell.angle_beta   90.00
_cell.angle_gamma   90.00
#
_symmetry.space_group_name_H-M   'P 1'
#
loop_
_entity.id
_entity.type
_entity.pdbx_description
1 polymer ?
#
loop_
_entity_poly.entity_id
_entity_poly.type
_entity_poly.pdbx_seq_one_letter_code
_entity_poly.pdbx_strand_id
1 'polypeptide(L)'
;MSFSENELLYFSDISYWIDEKKDNKGFTPKENEIREIPKKINGENKQYKILKAEDNTKNGMQAMAVAPVVNGKADTSQVVIAYAGTNQSNKLDIAIDIQTVGAGSDKLKSFD
;
A
#
# COMPACT_ATOMS: atom_id res chain seq x y z
N MET A 1 -17.65 -12.40 -7.00
CA MET A 1 -17.65 -11.73 -5.67
C MET A 1 -17.02 -10.37 -5.84
N SER A 2 -17.53 -9.30 -5.22
CA SER A 2 -16.94 -7.94 -5.34
C SER A 2 -16.24 -7.52 -4.06
N PHE A 3 -15.33 -6.56 -4.19
CA PHE A 3 -14.67 -5.95 -3.03
C PHE A 3 -15.52 -4.82 -2.44
N SER A 4 -15.50 -4.67 -1.11
CA SER A 4 -16.11 -3.54 -0.40
C SER A 4 -15.18 -2.32 -0.37
N GLU A 5 -15.72 -1.15 -0.02
CA GLU A 5 -14.92 0.08 0.07
C GLU A 5 -13.72 -0.04 1.03
N ASN A 6 -13.90 -0.69 2.19
CA ASN A 6 -12.81 -0.92 3.13
C ASN A 6 -11.71 -1.82 2.54
N GLU A 7 -12.09 -2.79 1.71
CA GLU A 7 -11.14 -3.65 1.00
C GLU A 7 -10.38 -2.87 -0.08
N LEU A 8 -11.06 -1.95 -0.78
CA LEU A 8 -10.41 -1.02 -1.73
C LEU A 8 -9.42 -0.08 -1.04
N LEU A 9 -9.77 0.48 0.12
CA LEU A 9 -8.87 1.31 0.93
C LEU A 9 -7.65 0.51 1.38
N TYR A 10 -7.85 -0.73 1.84
CA TYR A 10 -6.74 -1.63 2.17
C TYR A 10 -5.82 -1.88 0.99
N PHE A 11 -6.35 -2.09 -0.23
CA PHE A 11 -5.54 -2.26 -1.44
C PHE A 11 -4.78 -0.98 -1.80
N SER A 12 -5.40 0.18 -1.67
CA SER A 12 -4.72 1.47 -1.82
C SER A 12 -3.52 1.58 -0.87
N ASP A 13 -3.68 1.22 0.40
CA ASP A 13 -2.61 1.29 1.40
C ASP A 13 -1.45 0.33 1.10
N ILE A 14 -1.74 -0.93 0.75
CA ILE A 14 -0.66 -1.90 0.46
C ILE A 14 -0.02 -1.68 -0.90
N SER A 15 -0.61 -0.89 -1.80
CA SER A 15 0.04 -0.51 -3.06
C SER A 15 1.35 0.27 -2.83
N TYR A 16 1.42 1.02 -1.72
CA TYR A 16 2.64 1.68 -1.25
C TYR A 16 3.71 0.71 -0.76
N TRP A 17 3.38 -0.56 -0.51
CA TRP A 17 4.33 -1.58 -0.04
C TRP A 17 5.02 -2.32 -1.18
N ILE A 18 4.60 -2.05 -2.42
CA ILE A 18 5.24 -2.52 -3.64
C ILE A 18 6.64 -1.91 -3.77
N ASP A 19 6.83 -0.68 -3.29
CA ASP A 19 8.14 -0.03 -3.15
C ASP A 19 9.13 -0.95 -2.42
N GLU A 20 10.14 -1.45 -3.13
CA GLU A 20 11.14 -2.32 -2.51
C GLU A 20 11.94 -1.62 -1.41
N LYS A 21 12.11 -0.29 -1.52
CA LYS A 21 12.91 0.53 -0.60
C LYS A 21 12.14 0.99 0.64
N LYS A 22 10.86 0.67 0.74
CA LYS A 22 10.07 0.99 1.94
C LYS A 22 10.45 0.07 3.11
N ASP A 23 11.03 0.66 4.15
CA ASP A 23 11.48 -0.07 5.35
C ASP A 23 10.37 -0.39 6.37
N ASN A 24 9.22 0.29 6.30
CA ASN A 24 8.08 0.07 7.20
C ASN A 24 6.87 -0.53 6.45
N LYS A 25 6.94 -1.82 6.12
CA LYS A 25 5.86 -2.59 5.49
C LYS A 25 5.73 -3.96 6.13
N GLY A 26 4.51 -4.48 6.21
CA GLY A 26 4.27 -5.84 6.73
C GLY A 26 4.69 -6.93 5.74
N PHE A 27 4.67 -6.62 4.45
CA PHE A 27 5.13 -7.49 3.36
C PHE A 27 5.30 -6.67 2.07
N THR A 28 5.95 -7.26 1.06
CA THR A 28 5.96 -6.73 -0.32
C THR A 28 4.96 -7.51 -1.17
N PRO A 29 3.94 -6.89 -1.77
CA PRO A 29 3.03 -7.57 -2.69
C PRO A 29 3.80 -8.13 -3.90
N LYS A 30 3.64 -9.44 -4.19
CA LYS A 30 4.29 -10.09 -5.33
C LYS A 30 3.26 -10.68 -6.29
N GLU A 31 3.60 -10.66 -7.57
CA GLU A 31 2.80 -11.30 -8.61
C GLU A 31 2.56 -12.79 -8.29
N ASN A 32 1.35 -13.26 -8.58
CA ASN A 32 0.85 -14.62 -8.34
C ASN A 32 0.68 -15.05 -6.89
N GLU A 33 0.86 -14.14 -5.94
CA GLU A 33 0.67 -14.43 -4.52
C GLU A 33 -0.80 -14.40 -4.11
N ILE A 34 -1.22 -15.34 -3.27
CA ILE A 34 -2.54 -15.36 -2.63
C ILE A 34 -2.39 -14.92 -1.17
N ARG A 35 -3.23 -13.99 -0.75
CA ARG A 35 -3.21 -13.39 0.58
C ARG A 35 -4.62 -13.30 1.15
N GLU A 36 -4.71 -13.25 2.47
CA GLU A 36 -5.97 -13.01 3.18
C GLU A 36 -6.12 -11.51 3.49
N ILE A 37 -7.34 -11.00 3.35
CA ILE A 37 -7.71 -9.68 3.83
C ILE A 37 -7.77 -9.75 5.36
N PRO A 38 -7.12 -8.84 6.10
CA PRO A 38 -7.19 -8.87 7.57
C PRO A 38 -8.63 -8.77 8.06
N LYS A 39 -9.06 -9.68 8.96
CA LYS A 39 -10.43 -9.69 9.53
C LYS A 39 -10.91 -8.34 10.06
N LYS A 40 -10.00 -7.48 10.53
CA LYS A 40 -10.31 -6.12 11.00
C LYS A 40 -10.86 -5.18 9.92
N ILE A 41 -10.67 -5.50 8.64
CA ILE A 41 -11.09 -4.68 7.49
C ILE A 41 -12.51 -5.02 7.05
N ASN A 42 -12.86 -6.31 7.00
CA ASN A 42 -14.12 -6.78 6.41
C ASN A 42 -14.90 -7.80 7.27
N GLY A 43 -14.41 -8.14 8.47
CA GLY A 43 -15.05 -9.10 9.37
C GLY A 43 -14.95 -10.56 8.95
N GLU A 44 -14.30 -10.87 7.82
CA GLU A 44 -14.33 -12.18 7.17
C GLU A 44 -12.93 -12.66 6.76
N ASN A 45 -12.76 -13.96 6.56
CA ASN A 45 -11.54 -14.54 5.98
C ASN A 45 -11.63 -14.58 4.44
N LYS A 46 -11.70 -13.42 3.81
CA LYS A 46 -11.66 -13.35 2.34
C LYS A 46 -10.23 -13.40 1.83
N GLN A 47 -10.04 -14.07 0.71
CA GLN A 47 -8.75 -14.19 0.03
C GLN A 47 -8.75 -13.41 -1.28
N TYR A 48 -7.58 -12.90 -1.65
CA TYR A 48 -7.34 -12.24 -2.93
C TYR A 48 -6.04 -12.75 -3.53
N LYS A 49 -5.97 -12.73 -4.86
CA LYS A 49 -4.76 -13.02 -5.62
C LYS A 49 -4.22 -11.73 -6.22
N ILE A 50 -2.92 -11.51 -6.05
CA ILE A 50 -2.18 -10.47 -6.75
C ILE A 50 -1.90 -10.98 -8.16
N LEU A 51 -2.57 -10.38 -9.15
CA LEU A 51 -2.43 -10.73 -10.56
C LEU A 51 -1.18 -10.10 -11.17
N LYS A 52 -0.83 -8.89 -10.74
CA LYS A 52 0.38 -8.17 -11.15
C LYS A 52 0.77 -7.17 -10.05
N ALA A 53 2.07 -6.97 -9.85
CA ALA A 53 2.63 -5.91 -9.03
C ALA A 53 3.82 -5.32 -9.79
N GLU A 54 3.92 -4.00 -9.85
CA GLU A 54 4.96 -3.28 -10.59
C GLU A 54 5.47 -2.10 -9.75
N ASP A 55 6.78 -2.05 -9.56
CA ASP A 55 7.52 -0.88 -9.05
C ASP A 55 8.36 -0.29 -10.19
N ASN A 56 7.80 0.66 -10.91
CA ASN A 56 8.54 1.35 -11.97
C ASN A 56 9.31 2.53 -11.38
N THR A 57 10.54 2.24 -10.96
CA THR A 57 11.46 3.22 -10.39
C THR A 57 11.84 4.37 -11.33
N LYS A 58 11.63 4.23 -12.65
CA LYS A 58 11.93 5.30 -13.63
C LYS A 58 10.92 6.44 -13.59
N ASN A 59 9.64 6.13 -13.34
CA ASN A 59 8.57 7.12 -13.27
C ASN A 59 7.93 7.21 -11.87
N GLY A 60 8.43 6.44 -10.90
CA GLY A 60 7.92 6.42 -9.52
C GLY A 60 6.52 5.84 -9.41
N MET A 61 6.12 4.98 -10.35
CA MET A 61 4.81 4.32 -10.34
C MET A 61 4.89 3.03 -9.53
N GLN A 62 3.99 2.92 -8.56
CA GLN A 62 3.79 1.71 -7.77
C GLN A 62 2.34 1.27 -7.93
N ALA A 63 2.13 0.09 -8.49
CA ALA A 63 0.79 -0.37 -8.87
C ALA A 63 0.63 -1.87 -8.71
N MET A 64 -0.56 -2.31 -8.31
CA MET A 64 -0.93 -3.72 -8.31
C MET A 64 -2.34 -3.94 -8.85
N ALA A 65 -2.53 -5.08 -9.49
CA ALA A 65 -3.84 -5.60 -9.87
C ALA A 65 -4.18 -6.80 -8.99
N VAL A 66 -5.37 -6.81 -8.39
CA VAL A 66 -5.86 -7.86 -7.50
C VAL A 66 -7.23 -8.37 -7.95
N ALA A 67 -7.48 -9.65 -7.70
CA ALA A 67 -8.79 -10.28 -7.90
C ALA A 67 -9.18 -11.10 -6.67
N PRO A 68 -10.48 -11.21 -6.35
CA PRO A 68 -10.92 -12.05 -5.25
C PRO A 68 -10.71 -13.52 -5.59
N VAL A 69 -10.44 -14.34 -4.58
CA VAL A 69 -10.37 -15.80 -4.75
C VAL A 69 -11.72 -16.40 -4.42
N VAL A 70 -12.35 -17.04 -5.40
CA VAL A 70 -13.63 -17.73 -5.27
C VAL A 70 -13.42 -19.19 -5.63
N ASN A 71 -13.79 -20.11 -4.72
CA ASN A 71 -13.60 -21.55 -4.90
C ASN A 71 -12.14 -21.95 -5.24
N GLY A 72 -11.17 -21.29 -4.60
CA GLY A 72 -9.74 -21.57 -4.79
C GLY A 72 -9.13 -21.04 -6.09
N LYS A 73 -9.89 -20.29 -6.91
CA LYS A 73 -9.40 -19.67 -8.14
C LYS A 73 -9.63 -18.16 -8.11
N ALA A 74 -8.72 -17.41 -8.75
CA ALA A 74 -8.90 -15.97 -8.90
C ALA A 74 -10.08 -15.69 -9.86
N ASP A 75 -11.04 -14.91 -9.39
CA ASP A 75 -12.20 -14.45 -10.17
C ASP A 75 -11.80 -13.19 -10.94
N THR A 76 -11.23 -13.36 -12.13
CA THR A 76 -10.78 -12.26 -12.99
C THR A 76 -11.92 -11.49 -13.66
N SER A 77 -13.18 -11.85 -13.40
CA SER A 77 -14.33 -11.02 -13.80
C SER A 77 -14.42 -9.73 -12.98
N GLN A 78 -13.72 -9.68 -11.83
CA GLN A 78 -13.65 -8.54 -10.92
C GLN A 78 -12.19 -8.25 -10.59
N VAL A 79 -11.58 -7.32 -11.34
CA VAL A 79 -10.19 -6.89 -11.11
C VAL A 79 -10.19 -5.48 -10.55
N VAL A 80 -9.47 -5.28 -9.45
CA VAL A 80 -9.18 -3.96 -8.88
C VAL A 80 -7.72 -3.64 -9.17
N ILE A 81 -7.46 -2.43 -9.65
CA ILE A 81 -6.11 -1.93 -9.82
C ILE A 81 -5.89 -0.80 -8.81
N ALA A 82 -4.94 -0.99 -7.90
CA ALA A 82 -4.57 -0.02 -6.89
C ALA A 82 -3.23 0.62 -7.27
N TYR A 83 -3.15 1.94 -7.12
CA TYR A 83 -2.00 2.75 -7.47
C TYR A 83 -1.59 3.61 -6.28
N ALA A 84 -0.31 3.57 -5.92
CA ALA A 84 0.24 4.44 -4.91
C ALA A 84 0.52 5.82 -5.53
N GLY A 85 0.00 6.88 -4.90
CA GLY A 85 0.23 8.25 -5.33
C GLY A 85 1.62 8.72 -4.89
N THR A 86 2.56 8.76 -5.84
CA THR A 86 3.95 9.26 -5.79
C THR A 86 4.80 8.71 -4.63
N ASN A 87 5.99 8.18 -4.96
CA ASN A 87 6.93 7.52 -4.03
C ASN A 87 7.02 8.16 -2.63
N GLN A 88 6.89 7.32 -1.61
CA GLN A 88 6.92 7.70 -0.19
C GLN A 88 8.21 8.37 0.28
N SER A 89 9.28 8.38 -0.51
CA SER A 89 10.45 9.20 -0.24
C SER A 89 10.08 10.67 0.01
N ASN A 90 9.03 11.20 -0.66
CA ASN A 90 8.46 12.53 -0.39
C ASN A 90 7.43 12.55 0.76
N LYS A 91 6.84 11.41 1.17
CA LYS A 91 5.87 11.35 2.27
C LYS A 91 6.54 11.21 3.64
N LEU A 92 7.73 10.63 3.69
CA LEU A 92 8.58 10.69 4.89
C LEU A 92 8.94 12.14 5.23
N ASP A 93 9.13 13.01 4.22
CA ASP A 93 9.21 14.46 4.44
C ASP A 93 7.88 15.02 4.98
N ILE A 94 6.71 14.67 4.41
CA ILE A 94 5.42 15.18 4.90
C ILE A 94 5.11 14.76 6.36
N ALA A 95 5.43 13.52 6.75
CA ALA A 95 5.20 13.04 8.10
C ALA A 95 6.21 13.63 9.11
N ILE A 96 7.46 13.86 8.68
CA ILE A 96 8.49 14.52 9.49
C ILE A 96 8.25 16.04 9.59
N ASP A 97 7.71 16.68 8.55
CA ASP A 97 7.35 18.10 8.55
C ASP A 97 6.11 18.37 9.41
N ILE A 98 5.10 17.48 9.41
CA ILE A 98 3.95 17.58 10.32
C ILE A 98 4.37 17.50 11.79
N GLN A 99 5.37 16.65 12.11
CA GLN A 99 5.93 16.62 13.46
C GLN A 99 6.77 17.87 13.76
N THR A 100 7.41 18.49 12.77
CA THR A 100 8.25 19.70 12.96
C THR A 100 7.42 20.98 13.14
N VAL A 101 6.27 21.11 12.47
CA VAL A 101 5.38 22.28 12.66
C VAL A 101 4.63 22.22 14.00
N GLY A 102 4.40 21.02 14.55
CA GLY A 102 3.77 20.81 15.86
C GLY A 102 4.74 20.67 17.04
N ALA A 103 5.95 20.18 16.83
CA ALA A 103 7.02 20.17 17.82
C ALA A 103 7.89 21.41 17.60
N GLY A 104 7.51 22.49 18.29
CA GLY A 104 8.22 23.76 18.26
C GLY A 104 9.74 23.60 18.31
N SER A 105 10.38 24.36 17.42
CA SER A 105 11.72 24.93 17.57
C SER A 105 12.47 24.57 18.86
N ASP A 106 13.48 23.70 18.76
CA ASP A 106 14.63 23.70 19.69
C ASP A 106 15.92 23.19 19.01
N LYS A 107 16.16 23.68 17.79
CA LYS A 107 17.51 23.71 17.21
C LYS A 107 17.83 25.09 16.63
N LEU A 108 17.79 26.10 17.49
CA LEU A 108 18.70 27.24 17.37
C LEU A 108 19.79 27.06 18.44
N LYS A 109 20.78 26.21 18.15
CA LYS A 109 22.10 26.43 18.73
C LYS A 109 22.68 27.64 18.00
N SER A 110 22.45 28.84 18.50
CA SER A 110 23.37 29.93 18.25
C SER A 110 24.60 29.68 19.11
N PHE A 111 25.69 29.35 18.44
CA PHE A 111 27.01 29.68 18.94
C PHE A 111 27.11 31.21 18.97
N ASP A 112 27.23 31.78 20.17
CA ASP A 112 28.29 32.70 20.60
C ASP A 112 28.11 33.03 22.09
#